data_AF-A0AAI9G0J1-F1
#
_entry.id   AF-A0AAI9G0J1-F1
#
_cell.length_a   1.000
_cell.length_b   1.000
_cell.length_c   1.000
_cell.angle_alpha   90.00
_cell.angle_beta   90.00
_cell.angle_gamma   90.00
#
_symmetry.space_group_name_H-M   'P 1'
#
loop_
_entity.id
_entity.type
_entity.pdbx_description
1 polymer ?
#
loop_
_entity_poly.entity_id
_entity_poly.type
_entity_poly.pdbx_seq_one_letter_code
_entity_poly.pdbx_strand_id
1 'polypeptide(L)'
;MDGFNAPEEFERSLHAYAGSDHAGTNALALVLPSTRAVLTRSRQLADAGRLRVVCNENSPGLSASGMVRLAQSGQRPALVIFSDQLVSAHEATLLIRTSREDIYVSPLEMILNQRYGYALSFWGIQGYSTIEAHSADSSAILHGIIDHLHQCSSLRDQWLLREQQSLRRPAIRTYNARRKIRMFRSALLAQYQPDSIDAELDALMEAIDTLEGDVVDRQGRLAC
;
A
#
# COMPACT_ATOMS: atom_id res chain seq x y z
N MET A 1 -18.89 21.23 5.00
CA MET A 1 -18.81 19.77 5.17
C MET A 1 -17.99 19.53 6.40
N ASP A 2 -18.68 19.21 7.50
CA ASP A 2 -18.06 18.96 8.79
C ASP A 2 -17.02 17.84 8.65
N GLY A 3 -15.88 18.06 9.30
CA GLY A 3 -14.69 17.24 9.16
C GLY A 3 -15.02 15.77 9.39
N PHE A 4 -14.51 14.92 8.51
CA PHE A 4 -14.57 13.48 8.61
C PHE A 4 -14.23 13.00 10.05
N ASN A 5 -15.26 12.57 10.80
CA ASN A 5 -15.22 12.20 12.21
C ASN A 5 -14.91 10.71 12.45
N ALA A 6 -14.17 10.06 11.54
CA ALA A 6 -13.74 8.66 11.67
C ALA A 6 -13.09 8.25 13.02
N PRO A 7 -12.37 9.12 13.74
CA PRO A 7 -11.84 8.82 15.07
C PRO A 7 -12.82 8.20 16.07
N GLU A 8 -14.04 8.74 16.17
CA GLU A 8 -15.03 8.33 17.18
C GLU A 8 -15.75 7.04 16.78
N GLU A 9 -15.92 6.82 15.47
CA GLU A 9 -16.45 5.58 14.95
C GLU A 9 -15.45 4.43 15.10
N PHE A 10 -14.15 4.68 14.96
CA PHE A 10 -13.14 3.68 15.28
C PHE A 10 -13.14 3.30 16.76
N GLU A 11 -13.27 4.26 17.68
CA GLU A 11 -13.39 3.93 19.10
C GLU A 11 -14.66 3.14 19.39
N ARG A 12 -15.80 3.52 18.78
CA ARG A 12 -17.03 2.73 18.87
C ARG A 12 -16.84 1.31 18.32
N SER A 13 -16.19 1.15 17.17
CA SER A 13 -15.90 -0.17 16.58
C SER A 13 -14.92 -0.98 17.42
N LEU A 14 -13.87 -0.37 17.97
CA LEU A 14 -12.93 -0.99 18.93
C LEU A 14 -13.67 -1.46 20.18
N HIS A 15 -14.54 -0.62 20.75
CA HIS A 15 -15.33 -0.95 21.93
C HIS A 15 -16.38 -2.03 21.65
N ALA A 16 -17.01 -2.02 20.47
CA ALA A 16 -17.95 -3.06 20.05
C ALA A 16 -17.25 -4.41 19.83
N TYR A 17 -16.02 -4.41 19.28
CA TYR A 17 -15.22 -5.63 19.12
C TYR A 17 -14.59 -6.12 20.43
N ALA A 18 -14.36 -5.24 21.40
CA ALA A 18 -13.88 -5.60 22.74
C ALA A 18 -14.99 -6.06 23.69
N GLY A 19 -16.25 -5.70 23.44
CA GLY A 19 -17.40 -6.03 24.27
C GLY A 19 -18.08 -7.36 23.96
N SER A 20 -17.64 -8.08 22.93
CA SER A 20 -18.09 -9.45 22.65
C SER A 20 -17.14 -10.45 23.31
N ASP A 21 -17.60 -11.11 24.37
CA ASP A 21 -16.93 -12.22 25.06
C ASP A 21 -16.78 -13.45 24.14
N HIS A 22 -15.98 -13.33 23.09
CA HIS A 22 -15.51 -14.46 22.29
C HIS A 22 -14.06 -14.70 22.66
N ALA A 23 -13.83 -15.77 23.42
CA ALA A 23 -12.51 -16.34 23.62
C ALA A 23 -11.88 -16.65 22.25
N GLY A 24 -11.10 -15.72 21.70
CA GLY A 24 -10.49 -15.82 20.35
C GLY A 24 -10.85 -14.67 19.38
N THR A 25 -10.96 -13.43 19.85
CA THR A 25 -11.30 -12.26 19.01
C THR A 25 -10.32 -12.06 17.85
N ASN A 26 -10.86 -12.05 16.62
CA ASN A 26 -10.14 -11.67 15.41
C ASN A 26 -9.53 -10.26 15.59
N ALA A 27 -8.29 -10.07 15.16
CA ALA A 27 -7.66 -8.75 15.24
C ALA A 27 -8.28 -7.82 14.18
N LEU A 28 -8.54 -6.56 14.53
CA LEU A 28 -9.16 -5.60 13.61
C LEU A 28 -8.11 -4.74 12.92
N ALA A 29 -8.22 -4.58 11.61
CA ALA A 29 -7.48 -3.61 10.83
C ALA A 29 -8.43 -2.64 10.13
N LEU A 30 -8.36 -1.37 10.50
CA LEU A 30 -9.06 -0.31 9.78
C LEU A 30 -8.24 0.16 8.58
N VAL A 31 -8.90 0.37 7.47
CA VAL A 31 -8.33 0.98 6.28
C VAL A 31 -8.93 2.38 6.13
N LEU A 32 -8.11 3.40 6.37
CA LEU A 32 -8.56 4.80 6.51
C LEU A 32 -7.87 5.72 5.50
N PRO A 33 -8.55 6.81 5.08
CA PRO A 33 -7.95 7.80 4.22
C PRO A 33 -6.90 8.63 4.98
N SER A 34 -5.81 8.99 4.30
CA SER A 34 -4.80 9.88 4.84
C SER A 34 -5.24 11.34 4.76
N THR A 35 -6.06 11.76 5.73
CA THR A 35 -6.40 13.17 5.96
C THR A 35 -5.68 13.69 7.21
N ARG A 36 -5.59 15.02 7.37
CA ARG A 36 -4.97 15.61 8.57
C ARG A 36 -5.62 15.13 9.87
N ALA A 37 -6.95 15.06 9.90
CA ALA A 37 -7.71 14.65 11.07
C ALA A 37 -7.43 13.18 11.44
N VAL A 38 -7.47 12.29 10.45
CA VAL A 38 -7.21 10.86 10.66
C VAL A 38 -5.78 10.62 11.09
N LEU A 39 -4.80 11.21 10.39
CA LEU A 39 -3.38 11.06 10.76
C LEU A 39 -3.10 11.53 12.18
N THR A 40 -3.67 12.68 12.57
CA THR A 40 -3.50 13.23 13.93
C THR A 40 -4.08 12.28 14.97
N ARG A 41 -5.31 11.79 14.76
CA ARG A 41 -5.92 10.86 15.71
C ARG A 41 -5.17 9.53 15.78
N SER A 42 -4.86 8.93 14.64
CA SER A 42 -4.16 7.65 14.59
C SER A 42 -2.83 7.73 15.32
N ARG A 43 -2.12 8.86 15.23
CA ARG A 43 -0.92 9.12 16.02
C ARG A 43 -1.20 9.18 17.53
N GLN A 44 -2.18 9.98 17.96
CA GLN A 44 -2.56 10.06 19.38
C GLN A 44 -2.87 8.68 19.99
N LEU A 45 -3.59 7.83 19.24
CA LEU A 45 -3.93 6.49 19.69
C LEU A 45 -2.74 5.52 19.67
N ALA A 46 -1.82 5.69 18.71
CA ALA A 46 -0.57 4.93 18.67
C ALA A 46 0.37 5.31 19.83
N ASP A 47 0.50 6.60 20.13
CA ASP A 47 1.30 7.12 21.25
C ASP A 47 0.75 6.64 22.61
N ALA A 48 -0.57 6.51 22.72
CA ALA A 48 -1.25 5.91 23.87
C ALA A 48 -1.16 4.36 23.90
N GLY A 49 -0.49 3.73 22.93
CA GLY A 49 -0.31 2.27 22.87
C GLY A 49 -1.56 1.48 22.47
N ARG A 50 -2.64 2.14 22.04
CA ARG A 50 -3.95 1.50 21.75
C ARG A 50 -4.00 0.82 20.39
N LEU A 51 -3.14 1.21 19.45
CA LEU A 51 -3.08 0.64 18.11
C LEU A 51 -1.67 0.70 17.53
N ARG A 52 -1.48 0.11 16.35
CA ARG A 52 -0.34 0.36 15.47
C ARG A 52 -0.82 0.97 14.15
N VAL A 53 -0.02 1.91 13.64
CA VAL A 53 -0.26 2.55 12.34
C VAL A 53 0.64 1.90 11.31
N VAL A 54 0.06 1.48 10.19
CA VAL A 54 0.79 1.00 9.01
C VAL A 54 0.71 2.05 7.92
N CYS A 55 1.87 2.49 7.44
CA CYS A 55 2.03 3.59 6.50
C CYS A 55 3.22 3.34 5.58
N ASN A 56 3.52 4.28 4.70
CA ASN A 56 4.70 4.16 3.85
C ASN A 56 6.01 4.22 4.67
N GLU A 57 7.09 3.70 4.10
CA GLU A 57 8.40 3.60 4.78
C GLU A 57 8.99 4.96 5.23
N ASN A 58 8.52 6.07 4.67
CA ASN A 58 8.99 7.42 5.01
C ASN A 58 8.15 8.11 6.10
N SER A 59 7.12 7.43 6.61
CA SER A 59 6.20 7.99 7.61
C SER A 59 6.46 7.42 9.00
N PRO A 60 6.15 8.17 10.07
CA PRO A 60 6.27 7.68 11.44
C PRO A 60 5.17 6.65 11.73
N GLY A 61 5.50 5.38 11.49
CA GLY A 61 4.65 4.21 11.72
C GLY A 61 5.37 2.92 11.28
N LEU A 62 4.65 1.80 11.25
CA LEU A 62 5.18 0.54 10.75
C LEU A 62 5.10 0.52 9.22
N SER A 63 6.16 0.03 8.57
CA SER A 63 6.10 -0.34 7.16
C SER A 63 5.22 -1.60 6.97
N ALA A 64 4.75 -1.83 5.75
CA ALA A 64 4.02 -3.06 5.41
C ALA A 64 4.82 -4.33 5.77
N SER A 65 6.13 -4.33 5.48
CA SER A 65 7.02 -5.43 5.82
C SER A 65 7.22 -5.59 7.34
N GLY A 66 7.34 -4.48 8.07
CA GLY A 66 7.40 -4.46 9.53
C GLY A 66 6.14 -5.04 10.16
N MET A 67 4.96 -4.72 9.62
CA MET A 67 3.70 -5.27 10.11
C MET A 67 3.59 -6.78 9.86
N VAL A 68 4.01 -7.27 8.68
CA VAL A 68 4.04 -8.72 8.41
C VAL A 68 4.97 -9.44 9.39
N ARG A 69 6.15 -8.91 9.68
CA ARG A 69 7.07 -9.49 10.69
C ARG A 69 6.45 -9.51 12.09
N LEU A 70 5.73 -8.45 12.46
CA LEU A 70 5.02 -8.38 13.73
C LEU A 70 3.97 -9.48 13.83
N ALA A 71 3.15 -9.66 12.79
CA ALA A 71 2.15 -10.72 12.74
C ALA A 71 2.78 -12.13 12.77
N GLN A 72 3.92 -12.33 12.12
CA GLN A 72 4.69 -13.58 12.18
C GLN A 72 5.18 -13.92 13.60
N SER A 73 5.47 -12.92 14.42
CA SER A 73 5.84 -13.13 15.84
C SER A 73 4.66 -13.53 16.73
N GLY A 74 3.45 -13.64 16.18
CA GLY A 74 2.22 -13.95 16.90
C GLY A 74 1.52 -12.72 17.49
N GLN A 75 2.14 -11.53 17.42
CA GLN A 75 1.54 -10.29 17.88
C GLN A 75 0.47 -9.80 16.89
N ARG A 76 -0.74 -9.57 17.39
CA ARG A 76 -1.90 -9.14 16.58
C ARG A 76 -2.60 -7.91 17.17
N PRO A 77 -1.94 -6.72 17.19
CA PRO A 77 -2.54 -5.51 17.71
C PRO A 77 -3.65 -4.98 16.79
N ALA A 78 -4.53 -4.11 17.30
CA ALA A 78 -5.43 -3.33 16.45
C ALA A 78 -4.63 -2.42 15.51
N LEU A 79 -5.05 -2.33 14.25
CA LEU A 79 -4.34 -1.58 13.20
C LEU A 79 -5.16 -0.45 12.61
N VAL A 80 -4.46 0.61 12.23
CA VAL A 80 -4.89 1.53 11.18
C VAL A 80 -3.92 1.40 10.02
N ILE A 81 -4.42 1.15 8.82
CA ILE A 81 -3.66 1.02 7.58
C ILE A 81 -4.01 2.21 6.69
N PHE A 82 -2.99 2.95 6.29
CA PHE A 82 -3.08 3.99 5.29
C PHE A 82 -2.74 3.42 3.92
N SER A 83 -3.66 2.63 3.35
CA SER A 83 -3.45 1.96 2.06
C SER A 83 -3.15 2.94 0.94
N ASP A 84 -3.70 4.15 1.01
CA ASP A 84 -3.47 5.24 0.08
C ASP A 84 -2.03 5.79 0.10
N GLN A 85 -1.23 5.49 1.12
CA GLN A 85 0.20 5.78 1.17
C GLN A 85 1.07 4.67 0.58
N LEU A 86 0.57 3.44 0.52
CA LEU A 86 1.28 2.27 0.00
C LEU A 86 1.26 2.26 -1.53
N VAL A 87 1.92 3.25 -2.13
CA VAL A 87 1.92 3.52 -3.58
C VAL A 87 3.26 3.17 -4.23
N SER A 88 4.32 2.91 -3.48
CA SER A 88 5.65 2.65 -4.03
C SER A 88 5.73 1.26 -4.69
N ALA A 89 6.74 1.02 -5.52
CA ALA A 89 6.84 -0.22 -6.31
C ALA A 89 7.11 -1.46 -5.46
N HIS A 90 7.69 -1.29 -4.27
CA HIS A 90 7.94 -2.40 -3.34
C HIS A 90 6.75 -2.64 -2.39
N GLU A 91 5.89 -1.64 -2.15
CA GLU A 91 4.69 -1.78 -1.32
C GLU A 91 3.45 -2.22 -2.11
N ALA A 92 3.26 -1.67 -3.32
CA ALA A 92 2.14 -1.94 -4.21
C ALA A 92 2.58 -2.78 -5.42
N THR A 93 2.59 -4.10 -5.20
CA THR A 93 3.13 -5.11 -6.12
C THR A 93 2.07 -5.85 -6.91
N LEU A 94 0.79 -5.79 -6.50
CA LEU A 94 -0.29 -6.46 -7.20
C LEU A 94 -0.84 -5.58 -8.31
N LEU A 95 -0.75 -6.01 -9.56
CA LEU A 95 -1.42 -5.38 -10.69
C LEU A 95 -2.86 -5.90 -10.78
N ILE A 96 -3.82 -4.99 -10.78
CA ILE A 96 -5.24 -5.32 -10.88
C ILE A 96 -5.84 -4.57 -12.06
N ARG A 97 -6.59 -5.30 -12.88
CA ARG A 97 -7.43 -4.74 -13.94
C ARG A 97 -8.80 -4.38 -13.38
N THR A 98 -9.16 -3.11 -13.47
CA THR A 98 -10.51 -2.64 -13.12
C THR A 98 -11.26 -2.25 -14.39
N SER A 99 -12.56 -1.94 -14.27
CA SER A 99 -13.34 -1.40 -15.39
C SER A 99 -12.89 -0.02 -15.86
N ARG A 100 -12.07 0.69 -15.07
CA ARG A 100 -11.62 2.07 -15.36
C ARG A 100 -10.17 2.13 -15.80
N GLU A 101 -9.30 1.40 -15.11
CA GLU A 101 -7.86 1.39 -15.36
C GLU A 101 -7.17 0.16 -14.72
N ASP A 102 -5.98 -0.16 -15.22
CA ASP A 102 -5.05 -1.08 -14.58
C ASP A 102 -4.28 -0.31 -13.49
N ILE A 103 -4.26 -0.81 -12.25
CA ILE A 103 -3.62 -0.15 -11.10
C ILE A 103 -2.84 -1.12 -10.23
N TYR A 104 -1.78 -0.61 -9.60
CA TYR A 104 -1.04 -1.32 -8.58
C TYR A 104 -1.56 -1.06 -7.17
N VAL A 105 -1.82 -2.13 -6.41
CA VAL A 105 -2.23 -2.06 -4.99
C VAL A 105 -1.31 -2.87 -4.09
N SER A 106 -1.34 -2.58 -2.80
CA SER A 106 -0.61 -3.36 -1.81
C SER A 106 -1.30 -4.71 -1.56
N PRO A 107 -0.55 -5.81 -1.40
CA PRO A 107 -1.11 -7.08 -0.95
C PRO A 107 -1.33 -7.13 0.57
N LEU A 108 -0.98 -6.08 1.31
CA LEU A 108 -0.88 -6.11 2.77
C LEU A 108 -2.20 -6.53 3.43
N GLU A 109 -3.31 -5.91 3.06
CA GLU A 109 -4.63 -6.16 3.66
C GLU A 109 -5.06 -7.61 3.42
N MET A 110 -4.82 -8.12 2.20
CA MET A 110 -5.09 -9.51 1.84
C MET A 110 -4.25 -10.49 2.67
N ILE A 111 -2.94 -10.21 2.82
CA ILE A 111 -2.04 -11.02 3.64
C ILE A 111 -2.50 -11.03 5.11
N LEU A 112 -2.82 -9.86 5.67
CA LEU A 112 -3.28 -9.73 7.05
C LEU A 112 -4.58 -10.50 7.28
N ASN A 113 -5.55 -10.38 6.37
CA ASN A 113 -6.83 -11.06 6.51
C ASN A 113 -6.71 -12.58 6.39
N GLN A 114 -6.13 -13.06 5.29
CA GLN A 114 -6.16 -14.47 4.95
C GLN A 114 -5.18 -15.29 5.79
N ARG A 115 -3.99 -14.75 6.03
CA ARG A 115 -2.91 -15.47 6.71
C ARG A 115 -2.87 -15.21 8.21
N TYR A 116 -3.18 -14.00 8.65
CA TYR A 116 -2.99 -13.58 10.04
C TYR A 116 -4.29 -13.34 10.81
N GLY A 117 -5.44 -13.55 10.17
CA GLY A 117 -6.74 -13.52 10.85
C GLY A 117 -7.20 -12.12 11.23
N TYR A 118 -6.85 -11.12 10.42
CA TYR A 118 -7.37 -9.77 10.61
C TYR A 118 -8.73 -9.59 9.95
N ALA A 119 -9.74 -9.15 10.69
CA ALA A 119 -10.92 -8.54 10.09
C ALA A 119 -10.52 -7.19 9.49
N LEU A 120 -10.97 -6.89 8.27
CA LEU A 120 -10.67 -5.63 7.59
C LEU A 120 -11.90 -4.75 7.60
N SER A 121 -11.76 -3.48 7.96
CA SER A 121 -12.87 -2.53 7.88
C SER A 121 -12.45 -1.30 7.08
N PHE A 122 -13.00 -1.19 5.88
CA PHE A 122 -12.68 -0.15 4.91
C PHE A 122 -13.59 1.03 5.12
N TRP A 123 -13.00 2.21 5.28
CA TRP A 123 -13.78 3.43 5.28
C TRP A 123 -14.36 3.72 3.89
N GLY A 124 -15.63 4.13 3.87
CA GLY A 124 -16.32 4.67 2.72
C GLY A 124 -17.26 5.83 3.04
N ILE A 125 -17.77 6.51 2.01
CA ILE A 125 -18.67 7.67 2.10
C ILE A 125 -19.96 7.32 2.87
N GLN A 126 -20.43 6.08 2.73
CA GLN A 126 -21.64 5.58 3.39
C GLN A 126 -21.35 4.90 4.75
N GLY A 127 -20.10 4.95 5.23
CA GLY A 127 -19.67 4.27 6.45
C GLY A 127 -18.66 3.16 6.15
N TYR A 128 -18.52 2.23 7.11
CA TYR A 128 -17.53 1.16 7.02
C TYR A 128 -18.09 -0.10 6.34
N SER A 129 -17.28 -0.67 5.45
CA SER A 129 -17.50 -2.01 4.90
C SER A 129 -16.53 -2.98 5.55
N THR A 130 -17.03 -4.02 6.20
CA THR A 130 -16.21 -4.99 6.95
C THR A 130 -16.14 -6.32 6.23
N ILE A 131 -14.93 -6.86 6.12
CA ILE A 131 -14.63 -8.20 5.66
C ILE A 131 -14.11 -8.99 6.86
N GLU A 132 -14.78 -10.10 7.16
CA GLU A 132 -14.42 -10.98 8.27
C GLU A 132 -13.02 -11.59 8.10
N ALA A 133 -12.39 -11.93 9.21
CA ALA A 133 -11.08 -12.58 9.21
C ALA A 133 -11.11 -13.90 8.45
N HIS A 134 -9.96 -14.27 7.85
CA HIS A 134 -9.81 -15.50 7.09
C HIS A 134 -10.83 -15.63 5.94
N SER A 135 -11.15 -14.52 5.27
CA SER A 135 -12.01 -14.55 4.09
C SER A 135 -11.37 -15.43 2.99
N ALA A 136 -12.13 -16.42 2.52
CA ALA A 136 -11.74 -17.25 1.39
C ALA A 136 -11.82 -16.51 0.05
N ASP A 137 -12.53 -15.37 0.00
CA ASP A 137 -12.72 -14.58 -1.21
C ASP A 137 -11.72 -13.42 -1.28
N SER A 138 -10.59 -13.66 -1.96
CA SER A 138 -9.59 -12.62 -2.23
C SER A 138 -10.15 -11.47 -3.07
N SER A 139 -11.15 -11.74 -3.93
CA SER A 139 -11.71 -10.71 -4.81
C SER A 139 -12.47 -9.65 -4.02
N ALA A 140 -13.20 -10.05 -2.97
CA ALA A 140 -13.88 -9.13 -2.06
C ALA A 140 -12.89 -8.15 -1.39
N ILE A 141 -11.72 -8.64 -0.96
CA ILE A 141 -10.69 -7.81 -0.32
C ILE A 141 -10.12 -6.80 -1.33
N LEU A 142 -9.80 -7.26 -2.54
CA LEU A 142 -9.27 -6.40 -3.60
C LEU A 142 -10.28 -5.32 -4.01
N HIS A 143 -11.56 -5.69 -4.17
CA HIS A 143 -12.63 -4.71 -4.40
C HIS A 143 -12.75 -3.71 -3.25
N GLY A 144 -12.67 -4.17 -2.00
CA GLY A 144 -12.67 -3.29 -0.82
C GLY A 144 -11.55 -2.25 -0.86
N ILE A 145 -10.33 -2.65 -1.22
CA ILE A 145 -9.18 -1.73 -1.39
C ILE A 145 -9.46 -0.70 -2.50
N ILE A 146 -9.94 -1.17 -3.66
CA ILE A 146 -10.21 -0.31 -4.83
C ILE A 146 -11.33 0.68 -4.51
N ASP A 147 -12.42 0.22 -3.94
CA ASP A 147 -13.57 1.04 -3.59
C ASP A 147 -13.20 2.07 -2.53
N HIS A 148 -12.40 1.68 -1.53
CA HIS A 148 -11.85 2.62 -0.56
C HIS A 148 -11.04 3.74 -1.24
N LEU A 149 -10.09 3.39 -2.11
CA LEU A 149 -9.26 4.37 -2.83
C LEU A 149 -10.09 5.27 -3.74
N HIS A 150 -11.10 4.72 -4.43
CA HIS A 150 -12.04 5.52 -5.21
C HIS A 150 -12.85 6.47 -4.33
N GLN A 151 -13.32 6.01 -3.16
CA GLN A 151 -14.08 6.84 -2.24
C GLN A 151 -13.22 7.94 -1.60
N CYS A 152 -11.92 7.72 -1.39
CA CYS A 152 -10.98 8.76 -0.99
C CYS A 152 -10.94 9.94 -1.97
N SER A 153 -11.19 9.71 -3.26
CA SER A 153 -11.24 10.80 -4.25
C SER A 153 -12.34 11.83 -3.98
N SER A 154 -13.42 11.43 -3.30
CA SER A 154 -14.52 12.32 -2.91
C SER A 154 -14.10 13.36 -1.85
N LEU A 155 -13.03 13.09 -1.09
CA LEU A 155 -12.49 13.99 -0.06
C LEU A 155 -11.75 15.20 -0.64
N ARG A 156 -11.48 15.21 -1.96
CA ARG A 156 -10.81 16.30 -2.68
C ARG A 156 -9.54 16.76 -1.96
N ASP A 157 -9.48 18.02 -1.52
CA ASP A 157 -8.28 18.64 -0.94
C ASP A 157 -7.98 18.16 0.49
N GLN A 158 -8.92 17.47 1.13
CA GLN A 158 -8.68 16.82 2.42
C GLN A 158 -7.85 15.55 2.27
N TRP A 159 -7.86 14.94 1.07
CA TRP A 159 -7.06 13.76 0.78
C TRP A 159 -5.63 14.15 0.45
N LEU A 160 -4.74 14.04 1.43
CA LEU A 160 -3.36 14.52 1.32
C LEU A 160 -2.55 13.74 0.27
N LEU A 161 -2.99 12.55 -0.09
CA LEU A 161 -2.25 11.61 -0.95
C LEU A 161 -2.82 11.54 -2.37
N ARG A 162 -3.73 12.46 -2.73
CA ARG A 162 -4.42 12.47 -4.03
C ARG A 162 -3.46 12.46 -5.21
N GLU A 163 -2.44 13.31 -5.20
CA GLU A 163 -1.47 13.43 -6.31
C GLU A 163 -0.57 12.20 -6.43
N GLN A 164 -0.27 11.55 -5.30
CA GLN A 164 0.60 10.38 -5.24
C GLN A 164 -0.05 9.12 -5.82
N GLN A 165 -1.38 9.09 -5.97
CA GLN A 165 -2.07 7.93 -6.55
C GLN A 165 -1.66 7.65 -8.00
N SER A 166 -1.19 8.66 -8.72
CA SER A 166 -0.61 8.50 -10.06
C SER A 166 0.52 7.45 -10.10
N LEU A 167 1.26 7.27 -9.01
CA LEU A 167 2.35 6.30 -8.90
C LEU A 167 1.89 4.83 -8.97
N ARG A 168 0.58 4.58 -8.81
CA ARG A 168 -0.03 3.25 -8.97
C ARG A 168 -0.24 2.86 -10.43
N ARG A 169 -0.11 3.80 -11.38
CA ARG A 169 -0.40 3.53 -12.79
C ARG A 169 0.77 2.81 -13.46
N PRO A 170 0.53 1.74 -14.24
CA PRO A 170 1.57 1.04 -14.98
C PRO A 170 2.42 1.96 -15.86
N ALA A 171 1.80 2.92 -16.55
CA ALA A 171 2.54 3.89 -17.37
C ALA A 171 3.58 4.68 -16.57
N ILE A 172 3.21 5.14 -15.35
CA ILE A 172 4.10 5.88 -14.47
C ILE A 172 5.17 4.98 -13.86
N ARG A 173 4.82 3.73 -13.49
CA ARG A 173 5.78 2.71 -13.04
C ARG A 173 6.86 2.45 -14.08
N THR A 174 6.46 2.21 -15.32
CA THR A 174 7.38 1.95 -16.42
C THR A 174 8.25 3.17 -16.72
N TYR A 175 7.66 4.36 -16.78
CA TYR A 175 8.42 5.59 -16.97
C TYR A 175 9.52 5.76 -15.90
N ASN A 176 9.17 5.55 -14.63
CA ASN A 176 10.12 5.65 -13.52
C ASN A 176 11.19 4.56 -13.57
N ALA A 177 10.83 3.32 -13.95
CA ALA A 177 11.79 2.23 -14.13
C ALA A 177 12.83 2.58 -15.20
N ARG A 178 12.39 3.03 -16.39
CA ARG A 178 13.29 3.48 -17.47
C ARG A 178 14.19 4.63 -17.04
N ARG A 179 13.67 5.59 -16.28
CA ARG A 179 14.48 6.69 -15.75
C ARG A 179 15.58 6.18 -14.81
N LYS A 180 15.27 5.21 -13.95
CA LYS A 180 16.27 4.57 -13.07
C LYS A 180 17.32 3.79 -13.86
N ILE A 181 16.90 2.99 -14.84
CA ILE A 181 17.80 2.25 -15.74
C ILE A 181 18.78 3.21 -16.43
N ARG A 182 18.29 4.31 -17.02
CA ARG A 182 19.14 5.33 -17.64
C ARG A 182 20.12 5.98 -16.65
N MET A 183 19.66 6.25 -15.42
CA MET A 183 20.53 6.80 -14.38
C MET A 183 21.64 5.81 -14.00
N PHE A 184 21.34 4.53 -13.84
CA PHE A 184 22.34 3.49 -13.58
C PHE A 184 23.34 3.38 -14.73
N ARG A 185 22.85 3.39 -15.98
CA ARG A 185 23.72 3.41 -17.17
C ARG A 185 24.66 4.61 -17.16
N SER A 186 24.15 5.83 -16.90
CA SER A 186 24.98 7.03 -16.79
C SER A 186 25.99 6.96 -15.64
N ALA A 187 25.60 6.40 -14.49
CA ALA A 187 26.49 6.25 -13.34
C ALA A 187 27.62 5.26 -13.62
N LEU A 188 27.33 4.12 -14.26
CA LEU A 188 28.35 3.17 -14.70
C LEU A 188 29.30 3.84 -15.70
N LEU A 189 28.79 4.46 -16.76
CA LEU A 189 29.64 5.14 -17.74
C LEU A 189 30.50 6.27 -17.15
N ALA A 190 30.05 6.92 -16.07
CA ALA A 190 30.82 7.95 -15.37
C ALA A 190 31.91 7.37 -14.45
N GLN A 191 31.75 6.13 -13.99
CA GLN A 191 32.68 5.46 -13.09
C GLN A 191 33.87 4.83 -13.84
N TYR A 192 33.69 4.44 -15.10
CA TYR A 192 34.72 3.82 -15.92
C TYR A 192 35.36 4.84 -16.88
N GLN A 193 36.70 4.83 -16.95
CA GLN A 193 37.43 5.70 -17.88
C GLN A 193 37.26 5.19 -19.33
N PRO A 194 37.32 6.07 -20.35
CA PRO A 194 37.10 5.73 -21.75
C PRO A 194 37.99 4.59 -22.31
N ASP A 195 39.11 4.29 -21.65
CA ASP A 195 40.15 3.37 -22.13
C ASP A 195 40.26 2.06 -21.32
N SER A 196 39.38 1.81 -20.33
CA SER A 196 39.36 0.51 -19.64
C SER A 196 38.46 -0.47 -20.40
N ILE A 197 39.06 -1.39 -21.14
CA ILE A 197 38.38 -2.60 -21.63
C ILE A 197 38.16 -3.50 -20.41
N ASP A 198 37.05 -3.28 -19.71
CA ASP A 198 36.68 -4.06 -18.55
C ASP A 198 35.50 -4.97 -18.93
N ALA A 199 35.77 -6.28 -18.99
CA ALA A 199 34.74 -7.28 -19.28
C ALA A 199 33.59 -7.24 -18.25
N GLU A 200 33.84 -6.72 -17.04
CA GLU A 200 32.80 -6.48 -16.05
C GLU A 200 31.85 -5.34 -16.45
N LEU A 201 32.36 -4.29 -17.10
CA LEU A 201 31.53 -3.19 -17.61
C LEU A 201 30.63 -3.67 -18.75
N ASP A 202 31.15 -4.44 -19.69
CA ASP A 202 30.36 -5.00 -20.80
C ASP A 202 29.24 -5.91 -20.29
N ALA A 203 29.54 -6.79 -19.33
CA ALA A 203 28.54 -7.65 -18.70
C ALA A 203 27.47 -6.84 -17.93
N LEU A 204 27.87 -5.77 -17.23
CA LEU A 204 26.93 -4.88 -16.54
C LEU A 204 26.05 -4.09 -17.52
N MET A 205 26.61 -3.64 -18.64
CA MET A 205 25.88 -2.95 -19.70
C MET A 205 24.88 -3.88 -20.38
N GLU A 206 25.26 -5.12 -20.70
CA GLU A 206 24.36 -6.14 -21.25
C GLU A 206 23.21 -6.47 -20.29
N ALA A 207 23.49 -6.56 -18.98
CA ALA A 207 22.44 -6.74 -17.97
C ALA A 207 21.46 -5.56 -17.93
N ILE A 208 21.94 -4.32 -18.08
CA ILE A 208 21.09 -3.13 -18.17
C ILE A 208 20.26 -3.14 -19.45
N ASP A 209 20.83 -3.52 -20.58
CA ASP A 209 20.13 -3.61 -21.87
C ASP A 209 19.01 -4.64 -21.81
N THR A 210 19.27 -5.80 -21.19
CA THR A 210 18.27 -6.84 -20.94
C THR A 210 17.12 -6.32 -20.07
N LEU A 211 17.44 -5.62 -18.98
CA LEU A 211 16.45 -5.00 -18.10
C LEU A 211 15.61 -3.93 -18.83
N GLU A 212 16.22 -3.15 -19.73
CA GLU A 212 15.51 -2.17 -20.55
C GLU A 212 14.56 -2.84 -21.55
N GLY A 213 15.03 -3.91 -22.22
CA GLY A 213 14.23 -4.72 -23.14
C GLY A 213 12.99 -5.33 -22.47
N ASP A 214 13.16 -5.94 -21.31
CA ASP A 214 12.06 -6.53 -20.53
C ASP A 214 10.98 -5.51 -20.14
N VAL A 215 11.38 -4.27 -19.86
CA VAL A 215 10.46 -3.18 -19.52
C VAL A 215 9.70 -2.67 -20.76
N VAL A 216 10.29 -2.74 -21.95
CA VAL A 216 9.65 -2.37 -23.23
C VAL A 216 8.64 -3.44 -23.66
N ASP A 217 9.01 -4.71 -23.63
CA ASP A 217 8.14 -5.81 -24.05
C ASP A 217 6.87 -5.92 -23.20
N ARG A 218 6.97 -5.62 -21.89
CA ARG A 218 5.80 -5.61 -21.00
C ARG A 218 4.83 -4.47 -21.29
N GLN A 219 5.27 -3.35 -21.89
CA GLN A 219 4.34 -2.32 -22.37
C GLN A 219 3.56 -2.77 -23.61
N GLY A 220 4.22 -3.45 -24.54
CA GLY A 220 3.56 -3.99 -25.74
C GLY A 220 2.41 -4.93 -25.38
N ARG A 221 2.57 -5.74 -24.32
CA ARG A 221 1.52 -6.65 -23.84
C ARG A 221 0.42 -5.98 -23.00
N LEU A 222 0.67 -4.80 -22.44
CA LEU A 222 -0.33 -4.04 -21.66
C LEU A 222 -1.11 -3.04 -22.53
N ALA A 223 -0.64 -2.76 -23.75
CA ALA A 223 -1.29 -1.90 -24.73
C ALA A 223 -2.19 -2.66 -25.73
N CYS A 224 -2.22 -4.00 -25.64
CA CYS A 224 -3.11 -4.89 -26.37
C CYS A 224 -4.27 -5.35 -25.48
#